data_AF-J1EKI4-F1
#
_entry.id   AF-J1EKI4-F1
#
_cell.length_a   1.000
_cell.length_b   1.000
_cell.length_c   1.000
_cell.angle_alpha   90.00
_cell.angle_beta   90.00
_cell.angle_gamma   90.00
#
_symmetry.space_group_name_H-M   'P 1'
#
loop_
_entity.id
_entity.type
_entity.pdbx_description
1 polymer ?
#
loop_
_entity_poly.entity_id
_entity_poly.type
_entity_poly.pdbx_seq_one_letter_code
_entity_poly.pdbx_strand_id
1 'polypeptide(L)'
;MHTPQDSVETYLRAKDGNRPHLIAQAFAGGALLQMELRQGGMVFPPSAQGREAIAETLVRNFNRSFENVYTFCLADPPAPDCAAAA
;
A
#
# COMPACT_ATOMS: atom_id res chain seq x y z
N MET A 1 -4.52 10.43 17.64
CA MET A 1 -5.49 10.14 16.58
C MET A 1 -4.74 9.43 15.47
N HIS A 2 -5.27 8.32 14.95
CA HIS A 2 -4.68 7.63 13.79
C HIS A 2 -5.24 8.28 12.53
N THR A 3 -4.39 8.90 11.72
CA THR A 3 -4.82 9.60 10.51
C THR A 3 -4.85 8.64 9.31
N PRO A 4 -5.58 8.98 8.23
CA PRO A 4 -5.47 8.25 6.98
C PRO A 4 -4.03 8.18 6.45
N GLN A 5 -3.25 9.25 6.62
CA GLN A 5 -1.84 9.28 6.23
C GLN A 5 -1.03 8.23 6.99
N ASP A 6 -1.19 8.12 8.31
CA ASP A 6 -0.49 7.13 9.13
C ASP A 6 -0.79 5.69 8.66
N SER A 7 -2.03 5.43 8.23
CA SER A 7 -2.46 4.13 7.71
C SER A 7 -1.77 3.81 6.38
N VAL A 8 -1.70 4.79 5.48
CA VAL A 8 -1.01 4.66 4.18
C VAL A 8 0.48 4.44 4.40
N GLU A 9 1.15 5.26 5.21
CA GLU A 9 2.58 5.12 5.51
C GLU A 9 2.91 3.75 6.10
N THR A 10 2.06 3.27 7.02
CA THR A 10 2.22 1.94 7.62
C THR A 10 2.06 0.83 6.58
N TYR A 11 1.07 0.95 5.68
CA TYR A 11 0.91 0.01 4.57
C TYR A 11 2.15 0.01 3.65
N LEU A 12 2.69 1.17 3.27
CA LEU A 12 3.88 1.25 2.43
C LEU A 12 5.08 0.58 3.09
N ARG A 13 5.32 0.86 4.38
CA ARG A 13 6.38 0.20 5.16
C ARG A 13 6.18 -1.31 5.27
N ALA A 14 4.93 -1.76 5.42
CA ALA A 14 4.59 -3.18 5.44
C ALA A 14 4.91 -3.85 4.10
N LYS A 15 4.46 -3.22 3.01
CA LYS A 15 4.57 -3.71 1.65
C LYS A 15 6.02 -3.73 1.17
N ASP A 16 6.69 -2.58 1.12
CA ASP A 16 8.01 -2.46 0.52
C ASP A 16 9.09 -3.10 1.40
N GLY A 17 8.85 -3.18 2.71
CA GLY A 17 9.77 -3.79 3.68
C GLY A 17 9.55 -5.29 3.94
N ASN A 18 8.58 -5.93 3.27
CA ASN A 18 8.16 -7.31 3.54
C ASN A 18 7.84 -7.58 5.03
N ARG A 19 7.05 -6.70 5.65
CA ARG A 19 6.65 -6.74 7.08
C ARG A 19 5.14 -6.97 7.23
N PRO A 20 4.64 -8.18 7.00
CA PRO A 20 3.20 -8.47 6.98
C PRO A 20 2.49 -8.18 8.31
N HIS A 21 3.19 -8.25 9.45
CA HIS A 21 2.63 -7.94 10.77
C HIS A 21 2.21 -6.46 10.92
N LEU A 22 2.77 -5.55 10.13
CA LEU A 22 2.39 -4.13 10.14
C LEU A 22 1.03 -3.86 9.49
N ILE A 23 0.49 -4.79 8.69
CA ILE A 23 -0.82 -4.63 8.03
C ILE A 23 -1.96 -4.44 9.05
N ALA A 24 -1.82 -4.95 10.27
CA ALA A 24 -2.79 -4.75 11.35
C ALA A 24 -2.94 -3.30 11.81
N GLN A 25 -1.96 -2.44 11.52
CA GLN A 25 -2.00 -1.01 11.83
C GLN A 25 -2.53 -0.18 10.66
N ALA A 26 -2.67 -0.78 9.47
CA ALA A 26 -3.15 -0.11 8.26
C ALA A 26 -4.57 -0.53 7.83
N PHE A 27 -5.01 -1.75 8.16
CA PHE A 27 -6.30 -2.30 7.72
C PHE A 27 -7.12 -2.86 8.89
N ALA A 28 -8.43 -2.60 8.85
CA ALA A 28 -9.39 -3.24 9.75
C ALA A 28 -9.45 -4.76 9.51
N GLY A 29 -9.83 -5.53 10.54
CA GLY A 29 -9.86 -6.99 10.47
C GLY A 29 -10.68 -7.55 9.30
N GLY A 30 -11.84 -6.94 9.03
CA GLY A 30 -12.75 -7.31 7.94
C GLY A 30 -12.61 -6.46 6.66
N ALA A 31 -11.50 -5.74 6.47
CA ALA A 31 -11.31 -4.89 5.30
C ALA A 31 -11.42 -5.70 3.99
N LEU A 32 -12.01 -5.09 2.96
CA LEU A 32 -12.05 -5.62 1.60
C LEU A 32 -11.08 -4.82 0.75
N LEU A 33 -10.16 -5.52 0.10
CA LEU A 33 -9.28 -4.96 -0.93
C LEU A 33 -9.84 -5.32 -2.31
N GLN A 34 -10.00 -4.32 -3.17
CA GLN A 34 -10.29 -4.49 -4.60
C GLN A 34 -9.10 -3.95 -5.39
N MET A 35 -8.66 -4.67 -6.42
CA MET A 35 -7.47 -4.31 -7.19
C MET A 35 -7.80 -4.16 -8.67
N GLU A 36 -7.55 -2.97 -9.20
CA GLU A 36 -7.61 -2.69 -10.63
C GLU A 36 -6.18 -2.54 -11.17
N LEU A 37 -5.73 -3.57 -11.90
CA LEU A 37 -4.36 -3.63 -12.41
C LEU A 37 -4.35 -3.27 -13.88
N ARG A 38 -3.62 -2.20 -14.23
CA ARG A 38 -3.45 -1.76 -15.62
C ARG A 38 -2.54 -2.68 -16.43
N GLN A 39 -1.64 -3.41 -15.77
CA GLN A 39 -0.78 -4.39 -16.42
C GLN A 39 -1.34 -5.79 -16.19
N GLY A 40 -1.69 -6.46 -17.30
CA GLY A 40 -2.23 -7.81 -17.29
C GLY A 40 -1.16 -8.84 -16.95
N GLY A 41 -1.18 -9.34 -15.73
CA GLY A 41 -0.40 -10.49 -15.28
C GLY A 41 -1.15 -11.18 -14.14
N MET A 42 -1.24 -12.51 -14.18
CA MET A 42 -2.01 -13.36 -13.25
C MET A 42 -1.52 -13.35 -11.78
N VAL A 43 -0.70 -12.38 -11.37
CA VAL A 43 0.01 -12.42 -10.09
C VAL A 43 -0.91 -12.07 -8.91
N PHE A 44 -2.02 -11.38 -9.15
CA PHE A 44 -2.87 -10.86 -8.09
C PHE A 44 -4.35 -11.23 -8.29
N PRO A 45 -5.04 -11.69 -7.23
CA PRO A 45 -6.48 -11.93 -7.28
C PRO A 45 -7.24 -10.61 -7.46
N PRO A 46 -8.45 -10.58 -8.03
CA PRO A 46 -9.20 -9.33 -8.21
C PRO A 46 -9.63 -8.67 -6.89
N SER A 47 -9.70 -9.45 -5.81
CA SER A 47 -10.01 -8.95 -4.46
C SER A 47 -9.40 -9.82 -3.38
N ALA A 48 -9.29 -9.28 -2.17
CA ALA A 48 -8.90 -9.99 -0.95
C ALA A 48 -9.77 -9.56 0.23
N GLN A 49 -10.39 -10.53 0.91
CA GLN A 49 -11.28 -10.28 2.04
C GLN A 49 -10.56 -10.56 3.36
N GLY A 50 -10.54 -9.55 4.22
CA GLY A 50 -9.95 -9.63 5.54
C GLY A 50 -8.45 -9.35 5.55
N ARG A 51 -7.99 -8.87 6.70
CA ARG A 51 -6.62 -8.40 6.90
C ARG A 51 -5.54 -9.41 6.51
N GLU A 52 -5.71 -10.68 6.87
CA GLU A 52 -4.71 -11.71 6.58
C GLU A 52 -4.59 -11.97 5.07
N ALA A 53 -5.71 -11.99 4.34
CA ALA A 53 -5.69 -12.12 2.88
C ALA A 53 -5.03 -10.91 2.22
N ILE A 54 -5.22 -9.71 2.77
CA ILE A 54 -4.55 -8.49 2.32
C ILE A 54 -3.03 -8.58 2.54
N ALA A 55 -2.59 -9.05 3.71
CA ALA A 55 -1.17 -9.23 4.00
C ALA A 55 -0.51 -10.29 3.11
N GLU A 56 -1.20 -11.41 2.87
CA GLU A 56 -0.73 -12.45 1.95
C GLU A 56 -0.57 -11.90 0.53
N THR A 57 -1.55 -11.12 0.06
CA THR A 57 -1.57 -10.59 -1.31
C THR A 57 -0.57 -9.45 -1.51
N LEU A 58 -0.67 -8.37 -0.72
CA LEU A 58 0.06 -7.13 -0.96
C LEU A 58 1.48 -7.14 -0.41
N VAL A 59 1.80 -8.04 0.53
CA VAL A 59 3.13 -8.11 1.15
C VAL A 59 3.82 -9.41 0.76
N ARG A 60 3.32 -10.57 1.16
CA ARG A 60 4.07 -11.83 1.01
C ARG A 60 4.21 -12.27 -0.44
N ASN A 61 3.11 -12.39 -1.17
CA ASN A 61 3.13 -12.82 -2.57
C ASN A 61 3.73 -11.74 -3.47
N PHE A 62 3.42 -10.47 -3.21
CA PHE A 62 4.05 -9.36 -3.91
C PHE A 62 5.60 -9.43 -3.82
N ASN A 63 6.17 -9.53 -2.62
CA ASN A 63 7.62 -9.56 -2.43
C ASN A 63 8.27 -10.89 -2.86
N ARG A 64 7.47 -11.91 -3.22
CA ARG A 64 7.98 -13.15 -3.84
C ARG A 64 8.26 -12.96 -5.34
N SER A 65 7.55 -12.04 -5.97
CA SER A 65 7.61 -11.79 -7.42
C SER A 65 8.42 -10.55 -7.78
N PHE A 66 8.58 -9.61 -6.85
CA PHE A 66 9.23 -8.33 -7.09
C PHE A 66 10.25 -8.03 -5.99
N GLU A 67 11.43 -7.55 -6.38
CA GLU A 67 12.49 -7.09 -5.48
C GLU A 67 12.73 -5.59 -5.69
N ASN A 68 13.31 -4.91 -4.68
CA ASN A 68 13.64 -3.48 -4.74
C ASN A 68 12.44 -2.61 -5.11
N VAL A 69 11.34 -2.80 -4.39
CA VAL A 69 10.06 -2.16 -4.64
C VAL A 69 10.02 -0.81 -3.94
N TYR A 70 9.66 0.24 -4.68
CA TYR A 70 9.52 1.59 -4.15
C TYR A 70 8.14 2.13 -4.50
N THR A 71 7.32 2.36 -3.48
CA THR A 71 5.98 2.92 -3.63
C THR A 71 5.97 4.40 -3.26
N PHE A 72 5.40 5.24 -4.13
CA PHE A 72 5.29 6.68 -3.93
C PHE A 72 3.84 7.12 -3.77
N CYS A 73 3.57 7.93 -2.74
CA CYS A 73 2.30 8.66 -2.63
C CYS A 73 2.50 10.08 -3.18
N LEU A 74 1.80 10.38 -4.27
CA LEU A 74 1.83 11.69 -4.91
C LEU A 74 0.62 12.50 -4.45
N ALA A 75 0.82 13.79 -4.25
CA ALA A 75 -0.23 14.78 -4.02
C ALA A 75 -0.26 15.76 -5.19
N ASP A 76 -1.27 16.61 -5.23
CA ASP A 76 -1.31 17.72 -6.18
C ASP A 76 -0.05 18.58 -6.02
N PRO A 77 0.49 19.12 -7.13
CA PRO A 77 1.58 20.07 -7.05
C PRO A 77 1.18 21.25 -6.15
N PRO A 78 2.12 21.83 -5.40
CA PRO A 78 1.84 23.03 -4.62
C PRO A 78 1.34 24.15 -5.54
N ALA A 79 0.57 25.08 -4.98
CA ALA A 79 0.11 26.25 -5.72
C ALA A 79 1.30 27.01 -6.33
N PRO A 80 1.17 27.56 -7.55
CA PRO A 80 2.30 28.15 -8.29
C PRO A 80 2.99 29.33 -7.57
N ASP A 81 2.29 29.96 -6.62
CA ASP A 81 2.78 31.03 -5.76
C ASP A 81 3.42 30.54 -4.44
N CYS A 82 3.33 29.25 -4.13
CA CYS A 82 4.03 28.62 -3.00
C CYS A 82 5.51 28.31 -3.30
N ALA A 83 6.09 28.90 -4.36
CA ALA A 83 7.51 28.77 -4.65
C ALA A 83 8.31 29.14 -3.39
N ALA A 84 9.07 28.17 -2.90
CA ALA A 84 9.70 28.20 -1.59
C ALA A 84 10.50 29.49 -1.37
N ALA A 85 10.26 30.13 -0.22
CA ALA A 85 11.29 30.89 0.46
C ALA A 85 12.47 29.93 0.70
N ALA A 86 13.46 29.99 -0.18
CA ALA A 86 14.74 29.30 -0.07
C ALA A 86 15.82 30.34 0.27
#